data_AF-A0A1Q7JR53-F1
#
_entry.id   AF-A0A1Q7JR53-F1
#
_cell.length_a   1.000
_cell.length_b   1.000
_cell.length_c   1.000
_cell.angle_alpha   90.00
_cell.angle_beta   90.00
_cell.angle_gamma   90.00
#
_symmetry.space_group_name_H-M   'P 1'
#
loop_
_entity.id
_entity.type
_entity.pdbx_description
1 polymer ?
#
loop_
_entity_poly.entity_id
_entity_poly.type
_entity_poly.pdbx_seq_one_letter_code
_entity_poly.pdbx_strand_id
1 'polypeptide(L)' 'MREGDVILEIDGHAMADKVVYRTVVSGMSGIARLYVRRGSKALFFGLRREAPVAAREKVLTVPAGSAGDAAP' A
#
# COMPACT_ATOMS: atom_id res chain seq x y z
N MET A 1 5.25 2.31 -3.67
CA MET A 1 5.38 0.87 -3.96
C MET A 1 4.60 0.55 -5.22
N ARG A 2 4.96 -0.49 -5.98
CA ARG A 2 4.19 -0.94 -7.14
C ARG A 2 3.62 -2.32 -6.89
N GLU A 3 2.56 -2.67 -7.61
CA GLU A 3 2.04 -4.02 -7.62
C GLU A 3 3.11 -5.03 -8.06
N GLY A 4 3.13 -6.21 -7.43
CA GLY A 4 4.14 -7.25 -7.64
C GLY A 4 5.45 -7.07 -6.84
N ASP A 5 5.59 -5.97 -6.10
CA ASP A 5 6.70 -5.79 -5.16
C ASP A 5 6.54 -6.71 -3.94
N VAL A 6 7.61 -7.42 -3.57
CA VAL A 6 7.64 -8.29 -2.38
C VAL A 6 8.53 -7.66 -1.32
N ILE A 7 7.99 -7.38 -0.14
CA ILE A 7 8.77 -6.90 1.01
C ILE A 7 9.56 -8.07 1.58
N LEU A 8 10.88 -7.92 1.65
CA LEU A 8 11.78 -8.91 2.24
C LEU A 8 12.15 -8.54 3.68
N GLU A 9 12.34 -7.24 3.94
CA GLU A 9 12.82 -6.77 5.24
C GLU A 9 12.29 -5.36 5.54
N ILE A 10 12.07 -5.09 6.83
CA ILE A 10 11.81 -3.75 7.36
C ILE A 10 12.75 -3.51 8.55
N ASP A 11 13.62 -2.50 8.45
CA ASP A 11 14.58 -2.11 9.50
C ASP A 11 15.36 -3.29 10.11
N GLY A 12 15.90 -4.19 9.29
CA GLY A 12 16.64 -5.37 9.76
C GLY A 12 15.79 -6.59 10.06
N HIS A 13 14.45 -6.48 10.04
CA HIS A 13 13.55 -7.59 10.34
C HIS A 13 13.07 -8.27 9.07
N ALA A 14 13.37 -9.57 8.92
CA ALA A 14 12.90 -10.37 7.80
C ALA A 14 11.37 -10.53 7.84
N MET A 15 10.72 -10.31 6.70
CA MET A 15 9.26 -10.41 6.55
C MET A 15 8.87 -11.81 6.09
N ALA A 16 8.70 -12.73 7.04
CA ALA A 16 8.27 -14.10 6.76
C ALA A 16 6.77 -14.19 6.44
N ASP A 17 5.95 -13.36 7.10
CA ASP A 17 4.50 -13.37 6.95
C ASP A 17 3.86 -12.02 7.29
N LYS A 18 2.52 -11.97 7.14
CA LYS A 18 1.71 -10.78 7.41
C LYS A 18 1.58 -10.44 8.91
N VAL A 19 1.75 -11.41 9.80
CA VAL A 19 1.71 -11.19 11.26
C VAL A 19 2.97 -10.44 11.68
N VAL A 20 4.15 -10.91 11.27
CA VAL A 20 5.43 -10.23 11.51
C VAL A 20 5.40 -8.81 10.96
N TYR A 21 4.92 -8.64 9.73
CA TYR A 21 4.75 -7.31 9.12
C TYR A 21 3.92 -6.37 10.01
N ARG A 22 2.75 -6.82 10.47
CA ARG A 22 1.87 -5.99 11.32
C ARG A 22 2.52 -5.62 12.64
N THR A 23 3.22 -6.56 13.27
CA THR A 23 3.94 -6.32 14.52
C THR A 23 5.03 -5.26 14.34
N VAL A 24 5.88 -5.42 13.32
CA VAL A 24 6.98 -4.48 13.06
C VAL A 24 6.44 -3.10 12.72
N VAL A 25 5.49 -2.99 11.79
CA VAL A 25 4.92 -1.70 11.37
C VAL A 25 4.19 -0.97 12.51
N SER A 26 3.56 -1.70 13.43
CA SER A 26 2.85 -1.08 14.57
C SER A 26 3.81 -0.44 15.58
N GLY A 27 5.00 -1.00 15.76
CA GLY A 27 6.04 -0.47 16.66
C GLY A 27 6.92 0.61 16.05
N MET A 28 6.83 0.85 14.74
CA MET A 28 7.69 1.81 14.06
C MET A 28 7.27 3.26 14.33
N SER A 29 8.26 4.07 14.69
CA SER A 29 8.16 5.53 14.76
C SER A 29 9.22 6.17 13.86
N GLY A 30 8.83 7.14 13.01
CA GLY A 30 9.74 7.86 12.13
C GLY A 30 9.90 7.26 10.72
N ILE A 31 11.15 7.07 10.29
CA ILE A 31 11.53 6.59 8.94
C ILE A 31 11.91 5.12 9.01
N ALA A 32 11.21 4.32 8.22
CA ALA A 32 11.44 2.92 7.97
C ALA A 32 12.41 2.69 6.81
N ARG A 33 13.25 1.65 6.91
CA ARG A 33 14.01 1.14 5.77
C ARG A 33 13.37 -0.13 5.25
N LEU A 34 12.89 -0.12 4.01
CA LEU A 34 12.30 -1.29 3.35
C LEU A 34 13.26 -1.86 2.32
N TYR A 35 13.47 -3.17 2.39
CA TYR A 35 14.06 -3.95 1.30
C TYR A 35 12.96 -4.69 0.55
N VAL A 36 12.94 -4.50 -0.75
CA VAL A 36 11.89 -5.00 -1.63
C VAL A 36 12.52 -5.74 -2.80
N ARG A 37 11.94 -6.89 -3.16
CA ARG A 37 12.25 -7.58 -4.40
C ARG A 37 11.20 -7.25 -5.46
N ARG A 38 11.68 -6.79 -6.61
CA ARG A 38 10.87 -6.58 -7.83
C ARG A 38 11.46 -7.42 -8.95
N GLY A 39 10.81 -8.54 -9.27
CA GLY A 39 11.38 -9.54 -10.18
C GLY A 39 12.73 -10.03 -9.65
N SER A 40 13.79 -9.87 -10.44
CA SER A 40 15.18 -10.22 -10.07
C SER A 40 15.94 -9.09 -9.36
N LYS A 41 15.34 -7.92 -9.17
CA LYS A 41 16.02 -6.75 -8.58
C LYS A 41 15.69 -6.59 -7.11
N ALA A 42 16.69 -6.25 -6.31
CA ALA A 42 16.51 -5.74 -4.96
C ALA A 42 16.48 -4.20 -4.99
N LEU A 43 15.51 -3.61 -4.29
CA LEU A 43 15.29 -2.18 -4.16
C LEU A 43 15.26 -1.80 -2.68
N PHE A 44 15.71 -0.59 -2.38
CA PHE A 44 15.71 -0.03 -1.04
C PHE A 44 14.85 1.24 -1.00
N PHE A 45 14.00 1.38 0.01
CA PHE A 45 13.14 2.55 0.19
C PHE A 45 13.22 3.07 1.63
N GLY A 46 13.30 4.40 1.78
CA GLY A 46 12.96 5.07 3.02
C GLY A 46 11.45 5.37 3.07
N LEU A 47 10.76 4.97 4.12
CA LEU A 47 9.32 5.16 4.29
C LEU A 47 9.05 5.97 5.55
N ARG A 48 8.59 7.21 5.40
CA ARG A 48 8.16 8.00 6.55
C ARG A 48 6.69 7.72 6.81
N ARG A 49 6.34 7.40 8.05
CA ARG A 49 4.93 7.38 8.47
C ARG A 49 4.45 8.84 8.55
N GLU A 50 3.65 9.27 7.60
CA GLU A 50 2.90 10.52 7.75
C GLU A 50 1.81 10.29 8.80
N ALA A 51 1.55 11.29 9.64
CA ALA A 51 0.40 11.28 10.55
C ALA A 51 -0.86 10.95 9.73
N PRO A 52 -1.83 10.19 10.28
CA PRO A 52 -3.00 9.77 9.53
C PRO A 52 -3.70 10.98 8.93
N VAL A 53 -3.49 11.20 7.63
CA VAL A 53 -4.30 12.12 6.86
C VAL A 53 -5.64 11.40 6.77
N ALA A 54 -6.65 11.93 7.46
CA ALA A 54 -8.02 11.46 7.34
C ALA A 54 -8.32 11.31 5.84
N ALA A 55 -8.43 10.06 5.38
CA ALA A 55 -8.66 9.75 3.99
C ALA A 55 -9.98 10.41 3.61
N ARG A 56 -9.91 11.53 2.88
CA ARG A 56 -11.09 12.02 2.17
C ARG A 56 -11.40 10.96 1.14
N GLU A 57 -12.38 10.12 1.47
CA GLU A 57 -13.16 9.35 0.50
C GLU A 57 -13.63 10.31 -0.58
N LYS A 58 -12.86 10.42 -1.66
CA LYS A 58 -13.39 10.93 -2.91
C LYS A 58 -14.08 9.74 -3.55
N VAL A 59 -15.32 9.48 -3.11
CA VAL A 59 -16.26 8.62 -3.81
C VAL A 59 -16.28 9.09 -5.25
N LEU A 60 -15.67 8.31 -6.15
CA LEU A 60 -15.89 8.48 -7.58
C LEU A 60 -17.31 7.98 -7.83
N THR A 61 -18.27 8.89 -7.79
CA THR A 61 -19.63 8.60 -8.25
C THR A 61 -19.54 8.26 -9.73
N VAL A 62 -19.64 6.98 -10.06
CA VAL A 62 -19.84 6.52 -11.44
C VAL A 62 -21.25 6.97 -11.83
N PRO A 63 -21.43 7.83 -12.85
CA PRO A 63 -22.77 8.15 -13.32
C PRO A 63 -23.40 6.89 -13.89
N ALA A 64 -24.49 6.44 -13.26
CA ALA A 64 -25.32 5.35 -13.76
C ALA A 64 -25.78 5.69 -15.18
N GLY A 65 -25.53 4.78 -16.12
CA GLY A 65 -26.01 4.89 -17.49
C GLY A 65 -27.52 5.11 -17.49
N SER A 66 -27.93 6.13 -18.23
CA SER A 66 -29.33 6.46 -18.49
C SER A 66 -30.01 5.31 -19.23
N ALA A 67 -30.89 4.59 -18.53
CA ALA A 67 -31.95 3.82 -19.15
C ALA A 67 -32.95 4.81 -19.74
N GLY A 68 -32.92 4.98 -21.06
CA GLY A 68 -33.90 5.74 -21.83
C GLY A 68 -34.67 4.78 -22.73
N ASP A 69 -35.78 4.27 -22.20
CA ASP A 69 -36.85 3.61 -22.93
C ASP A 69 -37.62 4.65 -23.77
N ALA A 70 -37.77 4.40 -25.08
CA ALA A 70 -38.77 5.04 -25.93
C ALA A 70 -38.86 4.31 -27.28
N ALA A 71 -39.85 3.43 -27.39
CA ALA A 71 -40.37 2.89 -28.65
C ALA A 71 -41.13 3.95 -29.47
N PRO A 72 -41.26 3.77 -30.79
CA PRO A 72 -42.48 4.10 -31.52
C PRO A 72 -43.40 2.89 -31.70
#